data_AF-A0A6I1ZIZ9-F1
#
_entry.id   AF-A0A6I1ZIZ9-F1
#
_cell.length_a   1.000
_cell.length_b   1.000
_cell.length_c   1.000
_cell.angle_alpha   90.00
_cell.angle_beta   90.00
_cell.angle_gamma   90.00
#
_symmetry.space_group_name_H-M   'P 1'
#
loop_
_entity.id
_entity.type
_entity.pdbx_description
1 polymer ?
#
loop_
_entity_poly.entity_id
_entity_poly.type
_entity_poly.pdbx_seq_one_letter_code
_entity_poly.pdbx_strand_id
1 'polypeptide(L)'
;MKVVTKVEEVKNLVELGIKQPQEAFPRIKQLAQSDDWKVREVAATCLVEISKKKTDEMIQEMLHWANDSNPNVRRTSSEGLREAARRNPDKVLPVIEKLKKDDNLYVKKSVANVLRNASRYNPNLVFELCQKWALLGNPNTNWIIKDGIKKLSSEQQKEILSLIKRA
;
A
#
# COMPACT_ATOMS: atom_id res chain seq x y z
N MET A 1 -2.87 -12.83 24.19
CA MET A 1 -3.41 -13.17 22.85
C MET A 1 -2.36 -14.02 22.13
N LYS A 2 -2.67 -15.24 21.67
CA LYS A 2 -1.72 -16.04 20.87
C LYS A 2 -1.48 -15.31 19.56
N VAL A 3 -0.24 -14.92 19.31
CA VAL A 3 0.15 -14.19 18.12
C VAL A 3 0.16 -15.17 16.95
N VAL A 4 -0.57 -14.86 15.87
CA VAL A 4 -0.60 -15.65 14.64
C VAL A 4 0.78 -15.60 13.98
N THR A 5 1.60 -16.63 14.22
CA THR A 5 2.95 -16.73 13.63
C THR A 5 3.23 -18.09 13.01
N LYS A 6 2.36 -19.09 13.25
CA LYS A 6 2.50 -20.41 12.65
C LYS A 6 1.92 -20.41 11.25
N VAL A 7 2.60 -21.08 10.32
CA VAL A 7 2.17 -21.24 8.92
C VAL A 7 0.72 -21.72 8.83
N GLU A 8 0.31 -22.65 9.70
CA GLU A 8 -1.05 -23.20 9.72
C GLU A 8 -2.10 -22.15 10.12
N GLU A 9 -1.80 -21.31 11.10
CA GLU A 9 -2.72 -20.25 11.54
C GLU A 9 -2.86 -19.17 10.46
N VAL A 10 -1.78 -18.88 9.71
CA VAL A 10 -1.82 -18.00 8.53
C VAL A 10 -2.69 -18.59 7.43
N LYS A 11 -2.51 -19.88 7.10
CA LYS A 11 -3.34 -20.56 6.09
C LYS A 11 -4.82 -20.49 6.44
N ASN A 12 -5.18 -20.82 7.69
CA ASN A 12 -6.55 -20.77 8.16
C ASN A 12 -7.15 -19.37 8.04
N LEU A 13 -6.38 -18.33 8.36
CA LEU A 13 -6.84 -16.95 8.26
C LEU A 13 -7.00 -16.50 6.80
N VAL A 14 -6.11 -16.94 5.90
CA VAL A 14 -6.24 -16.69 4.46
C VAL A 14 -7.46 -17.39 3.88
N GLU A 15 -7.69 -18.67 4.22
CA GLU A 15 -8.87 -19.40 3.79
C GLU A 15 -10.17 -18.74 4.28
N LEU A 16 -10.18 -18.30 5.54
CA LEU A 16 -11.29 -17.53 6.08
C LEU A 16 -11.49 -16.23 5.28
N GLY A 17 -10.42 -15.50 4.97
CA GLY A 17 -10.51 -14.27 4.19
C GLY A 17 -10.98 -14.47 2.75
N ILE A 18 -10.74 -15.63 2.14
CA ILE A 18 -11.26 -15.97 0.82
C ILE A 18 -12.75 -16.32 0.88
N LYS A 19 -13.19 -17.07 1.90
CA LYS A 19 -14.58 -17.54 2.04
C LYS A 19 -15.50 -16.47 2.65
N GLN A 20 -15.02 -15.76 3.67
CA GLN A 20 -15.74 -14.81 4.51
C GLN A 20 -14.86 -13.58 4.85
N PRO A 21 -14.58 -12.69 3.86
CA PRO A 21 -13.68 -11.54 4.06
C PRO A 21 -14.05 -10.66 5.27
N GLN A 22 -15.35 -10.42 5.48
CA GLN A 22 -15.86 -9.59 6.57
C GLN A 22 -15.55 -10.15 7.96
N GLU A 23 -15.41 -11.46 8.10
CA GLU A 23 -15.01 -12.09 9.37
C GLU A 23 -13.48 -12.07 9.55
N ALA A 24 -12.72 -12.18 8.45
CA ALA A 24 -11.26 -12.22 8.50
C ALA A 24 -10.64 -10.84 8.73
N PHE A 25 -11.17 -9.77 8.11
CA PHE A 25 -10.56 -8.45 8.14
C PHE A 25 -10.38 -7.89 9.55
N PRO A 26 -11.35 -7.96 10.49
CA PRO A 26 -11.12 -7.51 11.86
C PRO A 26 -9.97 -8.24 12.55
N ARG A 27 -9.81 -9.55 12.31
CA ARG A 27 -8.71 -10.35 12.88
C ARG A 27 -7.36 -9.95 12.28
N ILE A 28 -7.31 -9.77 10.96
CA ILE A 28 -6.09 -9.31 10.28
C ILE A 28 -5.74 -7.88 10.73
N LYS A 29 -6.74 -7.03 10.98
CA LYS A 29 -6.54 -5.68 11.50
C LYS A 29 -5.90 -5.67 12.89
N GLN A 30 -6.24 -6.64 13.74
CA GLN A 30 -5.58 -6.80 15.05
C GLN A 30 -4.10 -7.17 14.88
N LEU A 31 -3.78 -8.06 13.93
CA LEU A 31 -2.38 -8.40 13.62
C LEU A 31 -1.60 -7.18 13.09
N ALA A 32 -2.23 -6.37 12.23
CA ALA A 32 -1.65 -5.14 11.70
C ALA A 32 -1.33 -4.10 12.79
N GLN A 33 -2.04 -4.11 13.92
CA GLN A 33 -1.84 -3.20 15.04
C GLN A 33 -0.76 -3.65 16.03
N SER A 34 -0.22 -4.87 15.89
CA SER A 34 0.77 -5.44 16.78
C SER A 34 2.05 -4.59 16.88
N ASP A 35 2.64 -4.53 18.07
CA ASP A 35 3.95 -3.91 18.30
C ASP A 35 5.09 -4.71 17.65
N ASP A 36 4.94 -6.04 17.55
CA ASP A 36 5.90 -6.90 16.86
C ASP A 36 5.74 -6.77 15.34
N TRP A 37 6.80 -6.30 14.68
CA TRP A 37 6.84 -6.10 13.23
C TRP A 37 6.64 -7.40 12.44
N LYS A 38 7.06 -8.56 12.97
CA LYS A 38 6.87 -9.85 12.29
C LYS A 38 5.39 -10.19 12.15
N VAL A 39 4.59 -9.82 13.14
CA VAL A 39 3.13 -10.03 13.16
C VAL A 39 2.44 -9.11 12.16
N ARG A 40 2.92 -7.88 12.04
CA ARG A 40 2.43 -6.94 11.02
C ARG A 40 2.72 -7.44 9.61
N GLU A 41 3.87 -8.07 9.38
CA GLU A 41 4.16 -8.71 8.10
C GLU A 41 3.22 -9.89 7.83
N VAL A 42 2.86 -10.69 8.84
CA VAL A 42 1.83 -11.73 8.69
C VAL A 42 0.49 -11.14 8.24
N ALA A 43 0.08 -10.00 8.81
CA ALA A 43 -1.14 -9.31 8.38
C ALA A 43 -1.08 -8.94 6.88
N ALA A 44 0.03 -8.32 6.46
CA ALA A 44 0.24 -7.96 5.06
C ALA A 44 0.26 -9.19 4.13
N THR A 45 0.92 -10.28 4.53
CA THR A 45 0.94 -11.55 3.78
C THR A 45 -0.47 -12.11 3.60
N CYS A 46 -1.29 -12.13 4.65
CA CYS A 46 -2.68 -12.60 4.54
C CYS A 46 -3.45 -11.80 3.48
N LEU A 47 -3.35 -10.47 3.53
CA LEU A 47 -4.03 -9.58 2.59
C LEU A 47 -3.53 -9.76 1.15
N VAL A 48 -2.23 -9.96 0.95
CA VAL A 48 -1.68 -10.26 -0.39
C VAL A 48 -2.30 -11.53 -0.95
N GLU A 49 -2.36 -12.62 -0.17
CA GLU A 49 -2.94 -13.88 -0.62
C GLU A 49 -4.45 -13.78 -0.89
N ILE A 50 -5.19 -13.12 0.01
CA ILE A 50 -6.64 -12.87 -0.17
C ILE A 50 -6.90 -12.03 -1.42
N SER A 51 -6.09 -11.00 -1.68
CA SER A 51 -6.23 -10.11 -2.85
C SER A 51 -6.11 -10.85 -4.18
N LYS A 52 -5.48 -12.03 -4.23
CA LYS A 52 -5.38 -12.83 -5.47
C LYS A 52 -6.74 -13.37 -5.92
N LYS A 53 -7.71 -13.48 -5.00
CA LYS A 53 -9.06 -14.04 -5.24
C LYS A 53 -10.18 -13.03 -4.97
N LYS A 54 -9.96 -12.07 -4.07
CA LYS A 54 -10.96 -11.13 -3.54
C LYS A 54 -10.54 -9.67 -3.72
N THR A 55 -10.07 -9.33 -4.92
CA THR A 55 -9.44 -8.02 -5.21
C THR A 55 -10.33 -6.84 -4.86
N ASP A 56 -11.61 -6.87 -5.26
CA ASP A 56 -12.49 -5.71 -5.14
C ASP A 56 -12.95 -5.51 -3.70
N GLU A 57 -13.32 -6.57 -2.99
CA GLU A 57 -13.61 -6.53 -1.55
C GLU A 57 -12.39 -6.08 -0.74
N MET A 58 -11.19 -6.54 -1.12
CA MET A 58 -9.93 -6.10 -0.52
C MET A 58 -9.69 -4.60 -0.70
N ILE A 59 -9.84 -4.08 -1.92
CA ILE A 59 -9.61 -2.65 -2.19
C ILE A 59 -10.58 -1.79 -1.38
N GLN A 60 -11.86 -2.20 -1.31
CA GLN A 60 -12.85 -1.51 -0.49
C GLN A 60 -12.43 -1.46 0.98
N GLU A 61 -12.02 -2.58 1.57
CA GLU A 61 -11.56 -2.60 2.97
C GLU A 61 -10.27 -1.77 3.17
N MET A 62 -9.30 -1.88 2.26
CA MET A 62 -8.05 -1.14 2.38
C MET A 62 -8.25 0.37 2.26
N LEU A 63 -9.28 0.82 1.53
CA LEU A 63 -9.66 2.22 1.49
C LEU A 63 -10.18 2.73 2.85
N HIS A 64 -10.89 1.87 3.61
CA HIS A 64 -11.27 2.19 4.99
C HIS A 64 -10.03 2.24 5.88
N TRP A 65 -9.12 1.26 5.77
CA TRP A 65 -7.90 1.19 6.58
C TRP A 65 -6.92 2.33 6.31
N ALA A 66 -6.93 2.90 5.10
CA ALA A 66 -6.15 4.09 4.77
C ALA A 66 -6.55 5.34 5.57
N ASN A 67 -7.72 5.34 6.22
CA ASN A 67 -8.16 6.41 7.14
C ASN A 67 -7.87 6.10 8.62
N ASP A 68 -7.28 4.95 8.93
CA ASP A 68 -7.16 4.52 10.33
C ASP A 68 -6.21 5.43 11.11
N SER A 69 -6.54 5.68 12.38
CA SER A 69 -5.68 6.42 13.30
C SER A 69 -4.31 5.76 13.49
N ASN A 70 -4.23 4.43 13.41
CA ASN A 70 -2.99 3.69 13.61
C ASN A 70 -2.17 3.62 12.30
N PRO A 71 -0.94 4.17 12.28
CA PRO A 71 -0.10 4.17 11.09
C PRO A 71 0.29 2.76 10.62
N ASN A 72 0.32 1.76 11.51
CA ASN A 72 0.60 0.38 11.13
C ASN A 72 -0.55 -0.22 10.30
N VAL A 73 -1.80 0.13 10.62
CA VAL A 73 -2.97 -0.25 9.82
C VAL A 73 -2.94 0.45 8.47
N ARG A 74 -2.68 1.76 8.44
CA ARG A 74 -2.54 2.52 7.18
C ARG A 74 -1.42 1.99 6.29
N ARG A 75 -0.26 1.66 6.87
CA ARG A 75 0.84 1.00 6.13
C ARG A 75 0.37 -0.33 5.55
N THR A 76 -0.33 -1.12 6.36
CA THR A 76 -0.81 -2.44 5.94
C THR A 76 -1.80 -2.34 4.78
N SER A 77 -2.55 -1.23 4.68
CA SER A 77 -3.52 -1.03 3.61
C SER A 77 -2.91 -0.81 2.23
N SER A 78 -1.75 -0.15 2.12
CA SER A 78 -0.97 -0.12 0.87
C SER A 78 -0.16 -1.40 0.66
N GLU A 79 0.40 -1.95 1.74
CA GLU A 79 1.30 -3.10 1.69
C GLU A 79 0.58 -4.38 1.22
N GLY A 80 -0.66 -4.62 1.68
CA GLY A 80 -1.48 -5.77 1.29
C GLY A 80 -1.92 -5.75 -0.18
N LEU A 81 -1.85 -4.61 -0.85
CA LEU A 81 -2.28 -4.43 -2.24
C LEU A 81 -1.17 -4.63 -3.28
N ARG A 82 0.06 -5.02 -2.88
CA ARG A 82 1.19 -5.12 -3.83
C ARG A 82 0.92 -6.04 -5.02
N GLU A 83 0.27 -7.18 -4.82
CA GLU A 83 -0.08 -8.06 -5.95
C GLU A 83 -1.20 -7.49 -6.83
N ALA A 84 -2.18 -6.81 -6.23
CA ALA A 84 -3.22 -6.11 -6.98
C ALA A 84 -2.61 -4.97 -7.83
N ALA A 85 -1.66 -4.22 -7.26
CA ALA A 85 -0.95 -3.13 -7.93
C ALA A 85 -0.12 -3.60 -9.13
N ARG A 86 0.35 -4.85 -9.11
CA ARG A 86 1.05 -5.47 -10.24
C ARG A 86 0.10 -5.85 -11.37
N ARG A 87 -1.07 -6.40 -11.04
CA ARG A 87 -2.03 -6.93 -12.02
C ARG A 87 -2.88 -5.82 -12.63
N ASN A 88 -3.37 -4.90 -11.80
CA ASN A 88 -4.25 -3.80 -12.16
C ASN A 88 -3.85 -2.53 -11.38
N PRO A 89 -2.76 -1.85 -11.78
CA PRO A 89 -2.28 -0.65 -11.10
C PRO A 89 -3.35 0.41 -10.82
N ASP A 90 -4.28 0.62 -11.76
CA ASP A 90 -5.36 1.61 -11.63
C ASP A 90 -6.29 1.33 -10.44
N LYS A 91 -6.55 0.05 -10.17
CA LYS A 91 -7.48 -0.38 -9.11
C LYS A 91 -6.98 -0.04 -7.70
N VAL A 92 -5.67 0.05 -7.49
CA VAL A 92 -5.10 0.37 -6.17
C VAL A 92 -4.95 1.89 -5.94
N LEU A 93 -5.07 2.70 -6.99
CA LEU A 93 -4.87 4.14 -6.91
C LEU A 93 -5.75 4.84 -5.86
N PRO A 94 -7.03 4.50 -5.65
CA PRO A 94 -7.84 5.16 -4.62
C PRO A 94 -7.22 5.08 -3.21
N VAL A 95 -6.61 3.93 -2.87
CA VAL A 95 -5.93 3.73 -1.58
C VAL A 95 -4.63 4.52 -1.53
N ILE A 96 -3.86 4.49 -2.61
CA ILE A 96 -2.58 5.21 -2.74
C ILE A 96 -2.78 6.73 -2.70
N GLU A 97 -3.81 7.23 -3.38
CA GLU A 97 -4.24 8.63 -3.35
C GLU A 97 -4.63 9.08 -1.94
N LYS A 98 -5.25 8.20 -1.16
CA LYS A 98 -5.63 8.51 0.23
C LYS A 98 -4.41 8.71 1.12
N LEU A 99 -3.35 7.93 0.91
CA LEU A 99 -2.13 7.92 1.72
C LEU A 99 -1.05 8.92 1.22
N LYS A 100 -1.27 9.63 0.11
CA LYS A 100 -0.23 10.45 -0.54
C LYS A 100 0.35 11.58 0.31
N LYS A 101 -0.35 12.01 1.37
CA LYS A 101 0.08 13.08 2.29
C LYS A 101 0.47 12.58 3.68
N ASP A 102 0.48 11.26 3.89
CA ASP A 102 0.74 10.66 5.20
C ASP A 102 2.06 11.16 5.81
N ASP A 103 2.04 11.54 7.07
CA ASP A 103 3.20 12.05 7.78
C ASP A 103 4.12 10.94 8.29
N ASN A 104 3.57 9.75 8.50
CA ASN A 104 4.29 8.63 9.06
C ASN A 104 5.27 8.02 8.04
N LEU A 105 6.54 7.96 8.41
CA LEU A 105 7.61 7.45 7.54
C LEU A 105 7.37 6.01 7.09
N TYR A 106 6.78 5.16 7.93
CA TYR A 106 6.53 3.76 7.60
C TYR A 106 5.46 3.62 6.52
N VAL A 107 4.39 4.42 6.61
CA VAL A 107 3.35 4.51 5.57
C VAL A 107 3.94 5.04 4.28
N LYS A 108 4.65 6.17 4.33
CA LYS A 108 5.30 6.77 3.14
C LYS A 108 6.20 5.78 2.40
N LYS A 109 7.02 5.01 3.12
CA LYS A 109 7.88 3.96 2.56
C LYS A 109 7.06 2.87 1.83
N SER A 110 5.94 2.45 2.40
CA SER A 110 5.07 1.44 1.78
C SER A 110 4.41 1.99 0.51
N VAL A 111 3.89 3.21 0.54
CA VAL A 111 3.32 3.88 -0.65
C VAL A 111 4.36 3.99 -1.77
N ALA A 112 5.56 4.47 -1.46
CA ALA A 112 6.65 4.55 -2.43
C ALA A 112 7.04 3.16 -2.98
N ASN A 113 6.98 2.11 -2.16
CA ASN A 113 7.21 0.74 -2.61
C ASN A 113 6.13 0.25 -3.59
N VAL A 114 4.86 0.60 -3.35
CA VAL A 114 3.77 0.31 -4.29
C VAL A 114 4.01 1.04 -5.62
N LEU A 115 4.38 2.32 -5.59
CA LEU A 115 4.72 3.07 -6.82
C LEU A 115 5.87 2.42 -7.58
N ARG A 116 6.97 2.05 -6.91
CA ARG A 116 8.11 1.35 -7.55
C ARG A 116 7.71 0.04 -8.21
N ASN A 117 6.80 -0.71 -7.60
CA ASN A 117 6.29 -1.94 -8.19
C ASN A 117 5.40 -1.65 -9.39
N ALA A 118 4.46 -0.72 -9.27
CA ALA A 118 3.58 -0.31 -10.36
C ALA A 118 4.37 0.23 -11.57
N SER A 119 5.47 0.97 -11.36
CA SER A 119 6.32 1.50 -12.43
C SER A 119 6.89 0.41 -13.35
N ARG A 120 7.08 -0.81 -12.84
CA ARG A 120 7.58 -1.94 -13.65
C ARG A 120 6.54 -2.51 -14.61
N TYR A 121 5.26 -2.22 -14.39
CA TYR A 121 4.14 -2.79 -15.17
C TYR A 121 3.39 -1.73 -15.96
N ASN A 122 3.20 -0.53 -15.38
CA ASN A 122 2.58 0.60 -16.04
C ASN A 122 3.33 1.90 -15.66
N PRO A 123 4.49 2.18 -16.29
CA PRO A 123 5.30 3.36 -15.97
C PRO A 123 4.58 4.67 -16.27
N ASN A 124 3.77 4.73 -17.34
CA ASN A 124 3.05 5.95 -17.72
C ASN A 124 2.01 6.36 -16.67
N LEU A 125 1.28 5.38 -16.11
CA LEU A 125 0.35 5.66 -15.01
C LEU A 125 1.05 6.28 -13.80
N VAL A 126 2.17 5.69 -13.38
CA VAL A 126 2.93 6.20 -12.22
C VAL A 126 3.53 7.56 -12.53
N PHE A 127 4.00 7.77 -13.77
CA PHE A 127 4.53 9.04 -14.23
C PHE A 127 3.47 10.16 -14.13
N GLU A 128 2.30 9.96 -14.74
CA GLU A 128 1.19 10.92 -14.70
C GLU A 128 0.70 11.21 -13.28
N LEU A 129 0.59 10.16 -12.45
CA LEU A 129 0.24 10.31 -11.04
C LEU A 129 1.25 11.18 -10.29
N CYS A 130 2.55 10.90 -10.45
CA CYS A 130 3.60 11.63 -9.77
C CYS A 130 3.74 13.07 -10.26
N GLN A 131 3.47 13.36 -11.54
CA GLN A 131 3.39 14.73 -12.03
C GLN A 131 2.26 15.51 -11.33
N LYS A 132 1.06 14.94 -11.26
CA LYS A 132 -0.07 15.54 -10.53
C LYS A 132 0.27 15.79 -9.06
N TRP A 133 0.93 14.83 -8.42
CA TRP A 133 1.34 14.94 -7.02
C TRP A 133 2.43 15.97 -6.77
N ALA A 134 3.40 16.12 -7.68
CA ALA A 134 4.49 17.08 -7.55
C ALA A 134 4.00 18.53 -7.46
N LEU A 135 2.86 18.82 -8.09
CA LEU A 135 2.23 20.14 -8.07
C LEU A 135 1.54 20.48 -6.73
N LEU A 136 1.35 19.51 -5.83
CA LEU A 136 0.65 19.71 -4.56
C LEU A 136 1.47 20.52 -3.54
N GLY A 137 2.79 20.67 -3.74
CA GLY A 137 3.66 21.39 -2.81
C GLY A 137 3.75 20.77 -1.41
N ASN A 138 3.32 19.52 -1.23
CA ASN A 138 3.31 18.87 0.07
C ASN A 138 4.63 18.12 0.31
N PRO A 139 5.35 18.37 1.43
CA PRO A 139 6.66 17.77 1.68
C PRO A 139 6.59 16.24 1.85
N ASN A 140 5.52 15.70 2.43
CA ASN A 140 5.34 14.26 2.56
C ASN A 140 5.12 13.60 1.20
N THR A 141 4.27 14.19 0.36
CA THR A 141 4.05 13.73 -1.02
C THR A 141 5.35 13.78 -1.82
N ASN A 142 6.10 14.88 -1.73
CA ASN A 142 7.39 15.04 -2.42
C ASN A 142 8.40 13.96 -1.98
N TRP A 143 8.40 13.61 -0.69
CA TRP A 143 9.21 12.51 -0.18
C TRP A 143 8.81 11.17 -0.83
N ILE A 144 7.51 10.87 -0.89
CA ILE A 144 7.00 9.64 -1.51
C ILE A 144 7.39 9.58 -2.98
N ILE A 145 7.21 10.68 -3.73
CA ILE A 145 7.58 10.76 -5.14
C ILE A 145 9.07 10.42 -5.31
N LYS A 146 9.95 11.08 -4.57
CA LYS A 146 11.41 10.89 -4.69
C LYS A 146 11.84 9.44 -4.45
N ASP A 147 11.20 8.71 -3.53
CA ASP A 147 11.49 7.28 -3.35
C ASP A 147 10.76 6.38 -4.37
N GLY A 148 9.54 6.75 -4.76
CA GLY A 148 8.64 5.96 -5.60
C GLY A 148 9.04 5.89 -7.07
N ILE A 149 9.65 6.94 -7.61
CA ILE A 149 9.95 7.06 -9.06
C ILE A 149 11.24 6.36 -9.49
N LYS A 150 12.00 5.74 -8.58
CA LYS A 150 13.32 5.14 -8.85
C LYS A 150 13.32 4.02 -9.92
N LYS A 151 12.15 3.59 -10.39
CA LYS A 151 11.98 2.58 -11.44
C LYS A 151 11.42 3.14 -12.75
N LEU A 152 11.13 4.45 -12.83
CA LEU A 152 10.81 5.16 -14.07
C LEU A 152 12.09 5.46 -14.87
N SER A 153 11.95 5.88 -16.13
CA SER A 153 13.10 6.28 -16.93
C SER A 153 13.80 7.52 -16.34
N SER A 154 15.07 7.73 -16.71
CA SER A 154 15.84 8.90 -16.27
C SER A 154 15.17 10.22 -16.68
N GLU A 155 14.57 10.26 -17.87
CA GLU A 155 13.84 11.42 -18.41
C GLU A 155 12.59 11.71 -17.59
N GLN A 156 11.77 10.68 -17.34
CA GLN A 156 10.57 10.79 -16.51
C GLN A 156 10.89 11.25 -15.09
N GLN A 157 11.96 10.71 -14.50
CA GLN A 157 12.40 11.12 -13.17
C GLN A 157 12.82 12.60 -13.16
N LYS A 158 13.62 13.05 -14.12
CA LYS A 158 14.04 14.46 -14.24
C LYS A 158 12.86 15.40 -14.38
N GLU A 159 11.87 15.03 -15.20
CA GLU A 159 10.68 15.83 -15.42
C GLU A 159 9.82 15.94 -14.15
N ILE A 160 9.54 14.84 -13.46
CA ILE A 160 8.80 14.89 -12.19
C ILE A 160 9.53 15.73 -11.15
N LEU A 161 10.86 15.56 -11.04
CA LEU A 161 11.67 16.28 -10.06
C LEU A 161 11.75 17.78 -10.33
N SER A 162 11.65 18.23 -11.59
CA SER A 162 11.63 19.66 -11.93
C SER A 162 10.32 20.34 -11.50
N LEU A 163 9.22 19.58 -11.42
CA LEU A 163 7.91 20.07 -10.96
C LEU A 163 7.84 20.25 -9.44
N ILE A 164 8.67 19.53 -8.68
CA ILE A 164 8.72 19.67 -7.21
C ILE A 164 9.34 21.03 -6.88
N LYS A 165 8.48 22.00 -6.56
CA LYS A 165 8.91 23.30 -6.05
C LYS A 165 9.75 23.08 -4.78
N ARG A 166 10.92 23.70 -4.72
CA ARG A 166 11.70 23.79 -3.49
C ARG A 166 10.92 24.70 -2.54
N ALA A 167 10.48 24.14 -1.41
CA ALA A 167 9.99 24.91 -0.27
C ALA A 167 11.17 25.60 0.42
#